data_AF-B9V3T7-F1
#
_entry.id   AF-B9V3T7-F1
#
_cell.length_a   1.000
_cell.length_b   1.000
_cell.length_c   1.000
_cell.angle_alpha   90.00
_cell.angle_beta   90.00
_cell.angle_gamma   90.00
#
_symmetry.space_group_name_H-M   'P 1'
#
loop_
_entity.id
_entity.type
_entity.pdbx_description
1 polymer ?
#
loop_
_entity_poly.entity_id
_entity_poly.type
_entity_poly.pdbx_seq_one_letter_code
_entity_poly.pdbx_strand_id
1 'polypeptide(L)'
;ASSQVAMRCGVSSDKVKNVIIWGNHSSTQYPDVHHAKVNLNGSEKAAYDAVKDDAWLRGDFISTVQQRGAAVIKARKLSSAMSAAKAICDHMRDIWFGTKEGEFISMGVYAAGNSYGIPEDLIYSFPVEIKNKTWKMVDGLSINDFSRAKMDATAAELVEERDTALDFLSQ
;
A
#
# COMPACT_ATOMS: atom_id res chain seq x y z
N ALA A 1 4.72 4.15 -3.42
CA ALA A 1 5.79 3.40 -2.72
C ALA A 1 6.80 2.77 -3.68
N SER A 2 6.38 1.95 -4.66
CA SER A 2 7.30 1.21 -5.57
C SER A 2 8.35 2.07 -6.26
N SER A 3 8.00 3.29 -6.68
CA SER A 3 8.97 4.22 -7.28
C SER A 3 10.11 4.62 -6.32
N GLN A 4 9.84 4.76 -5.02
CA GLN A 4 10.87 5.12 -4.03
C GLN A 4 11.88 3.99 -3.83
N VAL A 5 11.38 2.75 -3.71
CA VAL A 5 12.24 1.55 -3.67
C VAL A 5 13.07 1.43 -4.95
N ALA A 6 12.44 1.61 -6.11
CA ALA A 6 13.11 1.52 -7.40
C ALA A 6 14.25 2.54 -7.53
N MET A 7 13.99 3.81 -7.16
CA MET A 7 15.01 4.86 -7.14
C MET A 7 16.16 4.53 -6.18
N ARG A 8 15.86 4.02 -4.98
CA ARG A 8 16.89 3.61 -4.00
C ARG A 8 17.77 2.48 -4.54
N CYS A 9 17.18 1.55 -5.29
CA CYS A 9 17.87 0.42 -5.92
C CYS A 9 18.49 0.73 -7.29
N GLY A 10 18.30 1.93 -7.85
CA GLY A 10 18.79 2.29 -9.18
C GLY A 10 18.12 1.54 -10.34
N VAL A 11 16.87 1.10 -10.16
CA VAL A 11 16.10 0.38 -11.19
C VAL A 11 14.81 1.10 -11.56
N SER A 12 14.18 0.68 -12.66
CA SER A 12 12.85 1.18 -13.04
C SER A 12 11.76 0.61 -12.13
N SER A 13 10.65 1.35 -11.96
CA SER A 13 9.57 0.98 -11.03
C SER A 13 8.84 -0.31 -11.41
N ASP A 14 8.86 -0.71 -12.68
CA ASP A 14 8.32 -2.01 -13.14
C ASP A 14 9.15 -3.21 -12.65
N LYS A 15 10.33 -2.97 -12.09
CA LYS A 15 11.17 -4.00 -11.45
C LYS A 15 10.87 -4.21 -9.98
N VAL A 16 9.91 -3.47 -9.41
CA VAL A 16 9.50 -3.60 -8.02
C VAL A 16 8.06 -4.10 -7.96
N LYS A 17 7.84 -5.24 -7.31
CA LYS A 17 6.52 -5.85 -7.15
C LYS A 17 6.23 -6.18 -5.69
N ASN A 18 4.97 -6.44 -5.38
CA ASN A 18 4.51 -6.90 -4.06
C ASN A 18 4.79 -5.91 -2.92
N VAL A 19 4.79 -4.62 -3.25
CA VAL A 19 4.75 -3.54 -2.26
C VAL A 19 3.32 -3.39 -1.78
N ILE A 20 3.13 -3.31 -0.47
CA ILE A 20 1.80 -3.25 0.13
C ILE A 20 1.60 -1.87 0.74
N ILE A 21 0.44 -1.27 0.53
CA ILE A 21 -0.05 -0.16 1.32
C ILE A 21 -1.12 -0.72 2.22
N TRP A 22 -0.90 -0.67 3.54
CA TRP A 22 -1.88 -1.07 4.53
C TRP A 22 -2.64 0.16 5.05
N GLY A 23 -3.94 -0.02 5.28
CA GLY A 23 -4.77 0.92 6.02
C GLY A 23 -5.40 2.03 5.21
N ASN A 24 -5.48 3.21 5.83
CA ASN A 24 -6.18 4.36 5.26
C ASN A 24 -5.35 4.99 4.12
N HIS A 25 -6.01 5.70 3.20
CA HIS A 25 -5.33 6.58 2.27
C HIS A 25 -5.06 7.95 2.90
N SER A 26 -4.30 7.95 4.00
CA SER A 26 -4.05 9.11 4.85
C SER A 26 -2.57 9.28 5.19
N SER A 27 -2.29 10.11 6.20
CA SER A 27 -0.97 10.25 6.79
C SER A 27 -0.52 9.03 7.61
N THR A 28 -1.44 8.15 8.03
CA THR A 28 -1.12 6.93 8.77
C THR A 28 -0.92 5.71 7.88
N GLN A 29 -1.16 5.82 6.57
CA GLN A 29 -0.95 4.72 5.63
C GLN A 29 0.42 4.07 5.87
N TYR A 30 0.47 2.74 5.82
CA TYR A 30 1.71 2.01 6.05
C TYR A 30 2.24 1.39 4.75
N PRO A 31 3.30 1.97 4.15
CA PRO A 31 3.99 1.37 3.02
C PRO A 31 4.92 0.26 3.51
N ASP A 32 4.58 -0.96 3.16
CA ASP A 32 5.27 -2.18 3.54
C ASP A 32 5.99 -2.81 2.35
N VAL A 33 7.24 -3.20 2.59
CA VAL A 33 8.18 -3.78 1.64
C VAL A 33 8.78 -5.09 2.14
N HIS A 34 8.33 -5.63 3.27
CA HIS A 34 8.81 -6.93 3.78
C HIS A 34 8.53 -8.08 2.80
N HIS A 35 7.41 -7.99 2.09
CA HIS A 35 7.01 -8.97 1.06
C HIS A 35 7.33 -8.51 -0.37
N ALA A 36 7.92 -7.32 -0.51
CA ALA A 36 8.24 -6.77 -1.82
C ALA A 36 9.48 -7.43 -2.42
N LYS A 37 9.46 -7.58 -3.74
CA LYS A 37 10.56 -8.13 -4.53
C LYS A 37 11.07 -7.08 -5.50
N VAL A 38 12.38 -7.05 -5.68
CA VAL A 38 13.10 -6.17 -6.61
C VAL A 38 13.89 -7.02 -7.58
N ASN A 39 13.64 -6.85 -8.87
CA ASN A 39 14.45 -7.46 -9.92
C ASN A 39 15.72 -6.62 -10.13
N LEU A 40 16.87 -7.15 -9.71
CA LEU A 40 18.19 -6.57 -9.88
C LEU A 40 18.96 -7.41 -10.90
N ASN A 41 19.25 -6.82 -12.06
CA ASN A 41 20.01 -7.46 -13.14
C ASN A 41 19.44 -8.84 -13.56
N GLY A 42 18.11 -8.96 -13.60
CA GLY A 42 17.42 -10.21 -13.99
C GLY A 42 17.18 -11.18 -12.83
N SER A 43 17.72 -10.93 -11.63
CA SER A 43 17.50 -11.76 -10.44
C SER A 43 16.55 -11.08 -9.46
N GLU A 44 15.54 -11.81 -8.98
CA GLU A 44 14.65 -11.31 -7.93
C GLU A 44 15.30 -11.40 -6.55
N LYS A 45 15.25 -10.29 -5.80
CA LYS A 45 15.68 -10.21 -4.40
C LYS A 45 14.58 -9.63 -3.53
N ALA A 46 14.58 -9.95 -2.24
CA ALA A 46 13.72 -9.26 -1.28
C ALA A 46 14.08 -7.77 -1.24
N ALA A 47 13.10 -6.88 -1.04
CA ALA A 47 13.36 -5.44 -1.05
C ALA A 47 14.34 -5.00 0.05
N TYR A 48 14.30 -5.63 1.22
CA TYR A 48 15.29 -5.41 2.29
C TYR A 48 16.71 -5.73 1.83
N ASP A 49 16.93 -6.88 1.19
CA ASP A 49 18.25 -7.28 0.67
C ASP A 49 18.73 -6.42 -0.51
N ALA A 50 17.79 -5.90 -1.30
CA ALA A 50 18.08 -5.04 -2.43
C ALA A 50 18.48 -3.62 -1.98
N VAL A 51 17.77 -3.07 -1.01
CA VAL A 51 18.00 -1.70 -0.49
C VAL A 51 19.15 -1.65 0.51
N LYS A 52 19.29 -2.67 1.37
CA LYS A 52 20.34 -2.79 2.40
C LYS A 52 20.41 -1.60 3.38
N ASP A 53 19.24 -1.06 3.72
CA ASP A 53 19.11 0.10 4.61
C ASP A 53 17.79 0.05 5.38
N ASP A 54 17.76 -0.75 6.44
CA ASP A 54 16.59 -0.95 7.30
C ASP A 54 16.14 0.34 7.99
N ALA A 55 17.08 1.23 8.34
CA ALA A 55 16.77 2.50 8.97
C ALA A 55 15.96 3.39 8.02
N TRP A 56 16.38 3.47 6.75
CA TRP A 56 15.64 4.18 5.72
C TRP A 56 14.26 3.55 5.47
N LEU A 57 14.19 2.21 5.35
CA LEU A 57 12.93 1.50 5.09
C LEU A 57 11.89 1.68 6.21
N ARG A 58 12.33 1.79 7.47
CA ARG A 58 11.45 1.95 8.64
C ARG A 58 11.17 3.41 9.00
N GLY A 59 11.87 4.37 8.41
CA GLY A 59 11.75 5.80 8.69
C GLY A 59 11.46 6.62 7.45
N ASP A 60 12.50 7.13 6.82
CA ASP A 60 12.44 8.07 5.69
C ASP A 60 11.59 7.58 4.52
N PHE A 61 11.63 6.29 4.21
CA PHE A 61 10.79 5.69 3.17
C PHE A 61 9.30 5.89 3.46
N ILE A 62 8.87 5.54 4.67
CA ILE A 62 7.47 5.64 5.12
C ILE A 62 7.05 7.11 5.07
N SER A 63 7.83 7.99 5.70
CA SER A 63 7.54 9.44 5.74
C SER A 63 7.48 10.04 4.33
N THR A 64 8.41 9.67 3.45
CA THR A 64 8.44 10.17 2.06
C THR A 64 7.20 9.76 1.28
N VAL A 65 6.71 8.52 1.47
CA VAL A 65 5.50 8.05 0.79
C VAL A 65 4.26 8.76 1.33
N GLN A 66 4.12 8.88 2.65
CA GLN A 66 3.02 9.57 3.31
C GLN A 66 2.94 11.05 2.89
N GLN A 67 4.08 11.74 2.80
CA GLN A 67 4.15 13.17 2.51
C GLN A 67 4.18 13.50 1.01
N ARG A 68 4.22 12.50 0.12
CA ARG A 68 4.40 12.71 -1.32
C ARG A 68 3.32 13.63 -1.92
N GLY A 69 2.06 13.47 -1.52
CA GLY A 69 0.95 14.29 -2.01
C GLY A 69 1.18 15.77 -1.72
N ALA A 70 1.51 16.09 -0.47
CA ALA A 70 1.83 17.45 -0.03
C ALA A 70 3.06 18.02 -0.75
N ALA A 71 4.10 17.21 -0.95
CA ALA A 71 5.31 17.62 -1.67
C ALA A 71 5.01 17.98 -3.13
N VAL A 72 4.17 17.21 -3.82
CA VAL A 72 3.75 17.50 -5.21
C VAL A 72 2.95 18.79 -5.27
N ILE A 73 2.01 19.00 -4.34
CA ILE A 73 1.22 20.24 -4.26
C ILE A 73 2.14 21.44 -4.03
N LYS A 74 3.10 21.33 -3.09
CA LYS A 74 4.07 22.40 -2.81
C LYS A 74 4.92 22.75 -4.03
N ALA A 75 5.38 21.75 -4.77
CA ALA A 75 6.24 21.96 -5.94
C ALA A 75 5.48 22.48 -7.16
N ARG A 76 4.27 21.95 -7.43
CA ARG A 76 3.52 22.26 -8.65
C ARG A 76 2.47 23.36 -8.46
N LYS A 77 2.15 23.73 -7.22
CA LYS A 77 0.97 24.53 -6.83
C LYS A 77 -0.38 23.99 -7.35
N LEU A 78 -0.36 22.74 -7.82
CA LEU A 78 -1.46 22.03 -8.45
C LEU A 78 -1.52 20.63 -7.86
N SER A 79 -2.71 20.03 -7.87
CA SER A 79 -2.90 18.66 -7.40
C SER A 79 -2.09 17.66 -8.24
N SER A 80 -1.86 16.47 -7.68
CA SER A 80 -1.18 15.36 -8.34
C SER A 80 -2.07 14.63 -9.37
N ALA A 81 -2.82 15.38 -10.17
CA ALA A 81 -3.89 14.89 -11.03
C ALA A 81 -3.45 13.81 -12.02
N MET A 82 -2.34 14.02 -12.74
CA MET A 82 -1.84 13.05 -13.73
C MET A 82 -1.46 11.71 -13.10
N SER A 83 -0.75 11.73 -11.97
CA SER A 83 -0.38 10.50 -11.27
C SER A 83 -1.58 9.80 -10.64
N ALA A 84 -2.57 10.57 -10.16
CA ALA A 84 -3.81 10.01 -9.62
C ALA A 84 -4.64 9.35 -10.73
N ALA A 85 -4.80 10.02 -11.89
CA ALA A 85 -5.47 9.45 -13.05
C ALA A 85 -4.82 8.13 -13.49
N LYS A 86 -3.48 8.09 -13.53
CA LYS A 86 -2.74 6.86 -13.84
C LYS A 86 -3.03 5.75 -12.83
N ALA A 87 -3.01 6.07 -11.53
CA ALA A 87 -3.30 5.09 -10.48
C ALA A 87 -4.73 4.52 -10.59
N ILE A 88 -5.71 5.36 -10.94
CA ILE A 88 -7.09 4.92 -11.21
C ILE A 88 -7.13 3.99 -12.43
N CYS A 89 -6.45 4.35 -13.52
CA CYS A 89 -6.38 3.51 -14.71
C CYS A 89 -5.74 2.13 -14.41
N ASP A 90 -4.66 2.09 -13.65
CA ASP A 90 -4.04 0.82 -13.23
C ASP A 90 -5.00 -0.01 -12.40
N HIS A 91 -5.64 0.60 -11.40
CA HIS A 91 -6.54 -0.08 -10.50
C HIS A 91 -7.70 -0.73 -11.28
N MET A 92 -8.31 0.04 -12.18
CA MET A 92 -9.38 -0.48 -13.04
C MET A 92 -8.88 -1.54 -14.03
N ARG A 93 -7.67 -1.38 -14.57
CA ARG A 93 -7.05 -2.39 -15.45
C ARG A 93 -6.84 -3.71 -14.72
N ASP A 94 -6.32 -3.66 -13.50
CA ASP A 94 -6.01 -4.85 -12.70
C ASP A 94 -7.29 -5.55 -12.25
N ILE A 95 -8.37 -4.80 -11.95
CA ILE A 95 -9.71 -5.36 -11.78
C ILE A 95 -10.17 -6.05 -13.06
N TRP A 96 -10.00 -5.42 -14.21
CA TRP A 96 -10.54 -5.93 -15.48
C TRP A 96 -9.81 -7.16 -16.02
N PHE A 97 -8.48 -7.17 -15.94
CA PHE A 97 -7.61 -8.19 -16.52
C PHE A 97 -7.03 -9.17 -15.50
N GLY A 98 -7.12 -8.86 -14.21
CA GLY A 98 -6.52 -9.64 -13.12
C GLY A 98 -5.07 -9.24 -12.81
N THR A 99 -4.57 -9.73 -11.67
CA THR A 99 -3.16 -9.63 -11.31
C THR A 99 -2.38 -10.80 -11.89
N LYS A 100 -1.06 -10.62 -12.06
CA LYS A 100 -0.18 -11.71 -12.52
C LYS A 100 0.00 -12.74 -11.39
N GLU A 101 0.32 -13.97 -11.78
CA GLU A 101 0.61 -15.03 -10.81
C GLU A 101 1.79 -14.66 -9.90
N GLY A 102 1.59 -14.79 -8.58
CA GLY A 102 2.58 -14.40 -7.57
C GLY A 102 2.74 -12.89 -7.37
N GLU A 103 1.89 -12.07 -8.01
CA GLU A 103 1.81 -10.62 -7.82
C GLU A 103 0.48 -10.20 -7.21
N PHE A 104 0.54 -9.29 -6.23
CA PHE A 104 -0.62 -8.67 -5.61
C PHE A 104 -0.51 -7.15 -5.64
N ILE A 105 -1.68 -6.50 -5.57
CA ILE A 105 -1.82 -5.04 -5.50
C ILE A 105 -2.42 -4.62 -4.17
N SER A 106 -2.33 -3.34 -3.83
CA SER A 106 -3.03 -2.79 -2.65
C SER A 106 -4.39 -2.25 -3.06
N MET A 107 -5.45 -2.68 -2.37
CA MET A 107 -6.81 -2.22 -2.63
C MET A 107 -7.54 -1.96 -1.31
N GLY A 108 -8.23 -0.83 -1.21
CA GLY A 108 -9.16 -0.54 -0.12
C GLY A 108 -10.41 -1.38 -0.29
N VAL A 109 -10.62 -2.34 0.60
CA VAL A 109 -11.77 -3.27 0.56
C VAL A 109 -12.38 -3.40 1.94
N TYR A 110 -13.61 -3.92 1.99
CA TYR A 110 -14.27 -4.20 3.26
C TYR A 110 -13.51 -5.31 4.01
N ALA A 111 -13.19 -5.04 5.28
CA ALA A 111 -12.28 -5.85 6.08
C ALA A 111 -12.90 -7.14 6.63
N ALA A 112 -14.18 -7.40 6.42
CA ALA A 112 -14.83 -8.61 6.93
C ALA A 112 -14.12 -9.90 6.49
N GLY A 113 -13.85 -10.79 7.44
CA GLY A 113 -13.16 -12.05 7.20
C GLY A 113 -11.66 -11.94 6.92
N ASN A 114 -11.03 -10.77 7.18
CA ASN A 114 -9.57 -10.64 7.04
C ASN A 114 -8.82 -11.52 8.07
N SER A 115 -7.68 -12.08 7.65
CA SER A 115 -6.82 -12.92 8.49
C SER A 115 -5.78 -12.15 9.31
N TYR A 116 -5.82 -10.80 9.27
CA TYR A 116 -4.79 -9.92 9.81
C TYR A 116 -5.17 -9.25 11.13
N GLY A 117 -6.32 -9.58 11.72
CA GLY A 117 -6.79 -9.03 12.99
C GLY A 117 -7.23 -7.57 12.91
N ILE A 118 -7.49 -7.05 11.71
CA ILE A 118 -8.06 -5.71 11.51
C ILE A 118 -9.57 -5.77 11.83
N PRO A 119 -10.17 -4.75 12.46
CA PRO A 119 -11.61 -4.73 12.68
C PRO A 119 -12.40 -4.93 11.38
N GLU A 120 -13.41 -5.80 11.41
CA GLU A 120 -14.11 -6.25 10.20
C GLU A 120 -14.95 -5.17 9.52
N ASP A 121 -15.49 -4.23 10.30
CA ASP A 121 -16.41 -3.19 9.85
C ASP A 121 -15.67 -1.93 9.37
N LEU A 122 -14.63 -2.12 8.56
CA LEU A 122 -13.80 -1.04 8.01
C LEU A 122 -13.59 -1.22 6.50
N ILE A 123 -13.47 -0.10 5.79
CA ILE A 123 -12.79 -0.10 4.48
C ILE A 123 -11.31 0.13 4.75
N TYR A 124 -10.49 -0.88 4.52
CA TYR A 124 -9.07 -0.87 4.86
C TYR A 124 -8.25 -1.39 3.68
N SER A 125 -7.07 -0.84 3.42
CA SER A 125 -6.23 -1.32 2.32
C SER A 125 -5.49 -2.61 2.67
N PHE A 126 -5.69 -3.64 1.84
CA PHE A 126 -5.05 -4.96 1.96
C PHE A 126 -4.29 -5.32 0.68
N PRO A 127 -3.33 -6.25 0.75
CA PRO A 127 -2.82 -6.93 -0.43
C PRO A 127 -3.92 -7.85 -1.00
N VAL A 128 -4.23 -7.69 -2.28
CA VAL A 128 -5.22 -8.50 -2.99
C VAL A 128 -4.65 -9.06 -4.28
N GLU A 129 -5.09 -10.28 -4.60
CA GLU A 129 -4.96 -10.88 -5.93
C GLU A 129 -6.30 -10.77 -6.65
N ILE A 130 -6.26 -10.51 -7.95
CA ILE A 130 -7.48 -10.36 -8.76
C ILE A 130 -7.51 -11.45 -9.81
N LYS A 131 -8.60 -12.22 -9.83
CA LYS A 131 -8.88 -13.22 -10.85
C LYS A 131 -10.34 -13.12 -11.27
N ASN A 132 -10.58 -13.12 -12.58
CA ASN A 132 -11.94 -13.05 -13.15
C ASN A 132 -12.76 -11.86 -12.60
N LYS A 133 -12.12 -10.69 -12.45
CA LYS A 133 -12.74 -9.46 -11.92
C LYS A 133 -13.17 -9.51 -10.46
N THR A 134 -12.76 -10.54 -9.74
CA THR A 134 -12.97 -10.69 -8.29
C THR A 134 -11.63 -10.59 -7.59
N TRP A 135 -11.55 -9.75 -6.56
CA TRP A 135 -10.39 -9.68 -5.68
C TRP A 135 -10.52 -10.67 -4.52
N LYS A 136 -9.38 -11.19 -4.07
CA LYS A 136 -9.24 -11.97 -2.86
C LYS A 136 -8.08 -11.39 -2.05
N MET A 137 -8.29 -11.19 -0.74
CA MET A 137 -7.19 -10.84 0.16
C MET A 137 -6.13 -11.94 0.14
N VAL A 138 -4.87 -11.55 0.08
CA VAL A 138 -3.76 -12.48 0.25
C VAL A 138 -3.70 -12.87 1.72
N ASP A 139 -3.64 -14.16 2.02
CA ASP A 139 -3.54 -14.70 3.38
C ASP A 139 -2.12 -15.19 3.69
N GLY A 140 -1.79 -15.34 4.97
CA GLY A 140 -0.57 -16.02 5.42
C GLY A 140 0.73 -15.23 5.27
N LEU A 141 0.65 -13.91 5.01
CA LEU A 141 1.82 -13.04 5.07
C LEU A 141 2.27 -12.86 6.52
N SER A 142 3.56 -13.09 6.79
CA SER A 142 4.13 -12.94 8.12
C SER A 142 4.24 -11.46 8.51
N ILE A 143 3.51 -11.05 9.53
CA ILE A 143 3.53 -9.68 10.05
C ILE A 143 4.45 -9.63 11.29
N ASN A 144 5.49 -8.80 11.25
CA ASN A 144 6.35 -8.55 12.42
C ASN A 144 5.77 -7.45 13.32
N ASP A 145 6.35 -7.27 14.51
CA ASP A 145 5.88 -6.32 15.52
C ASP A 145 5.84 -4.87 15.03
N PHE A 146 6.78 -4.49 14.16
CA PHE A 146 6.82 -3.14 13.59
C PHE A 146 5.67 -2.89 12.62
N SER A 147 5.46 -3.82 11.68
CA SER A 147 4.35 -3.78 10.75
C SER A 147 3.02 -3.82 11.49
N ARG A 148 2.91 -4.67 12.52
CA ARG A 148 1.72 -4.79 13.36
C ARG A 148 1.35 -3.46 14.01
N ALA A 149 2.29 -2.82 14.71
CA ALA A 149 2.04 -1.54 15.35
C ALA A 149 1.60 -0.44 14.35
N LYS A 150 2.13 -0.46 13.12
CA LYS A 150 1.72 0.48 12.07
C LYS A 150 0.33 0.19 11.50
N MET A 151 0.01 -1.09 11.28
CA MET A 151 -1.31 -1.53 10.85
C MET A 151 -2.40 -1.17 11.87
N ASP A 152 -2.12 -1.41 13.15
CA ASP A 152 -3.08 -1.12 14.22
C ASP A 152 -3.30 0.39 14.38
N ALA A 153 -2.24 1.20 14.25
CA ALA A 153 -2.35 2.66 14.30
C ALA A 153 -3.24 3.24 13.19
N THR A 154 -3.12 2.74 11.96
CA THR A 154 -3.99 3.19 10.87
C THR A 154 -5.40 2.59 10.92
N ALA A 155 -5.58 1.43 11.56
CA ALA A 155 -6.92 0.89 11.83
C ALA A 155 -7.65 1.73 12.87
N ALA A 156 -6.95 2.21 13.91
CA ALA A 156 -7.52 3.11 14.92
C ALA A 156 -8.02 4.41 14.29
N GLU A 157 -7.23 5.05 13.40
CA GLU A 157 -7.68 6.24 12.64
C GLU A 157 -8.99 5.96 11.87
N LEU A 158 -9.07 4.82 11.18
CA LEU A 158 -10.28 4.46 10.42
C LEU A 158 -11.50 4.19 11.30
N VAL A 159 -11.31 3.66 12.51
CA VAL A 159 -12.40 3.49 13.49
C VAL A 159 -12.92 4.86 13.92
N GLU A 160 -12.04 5.80 14.24
CA GLU A 160 -12.42 7.16 14.62
C GLU A 160 -13.16 7.89 13.48
N GLU A 161 -12.68 7.75 12.23
CA GLU A 161 -13.34 8.31 11.05
C GLU A 161 -14.72 7.68 10.80
N ARG A 162 -14.84 6.36 10.94
CA ARG A 162 -16.12 5.66 10.80
C ARG A 162 -17.13 6.14 11.83
N ASP A 163 -16.74 6.18 13.10
CA ASP A 163 -17.64 6.57 14.19
C ASP A 163 -18.11 8.02 14.01
N THR A 164 -17.20 8.93 13.63
CA THR A 164 -17.55 10.31 13.25
C THR A 164 -18.53 10.35 12.07
N ALA A 165 -18.31 9.54 11.04
CA ALA A 165 -19.21 9.50 9.88
C ALA A 165 -20.61 8.97 10.23
N LEU A 166 -20.71 7.98 11.13
CA LEU A 166 -21.99 7.46 11.62
C LEU A 166 -22.79 8.52 12.39
N ASP A 167 -22.13 9.36 13.18
CA ASP A 167 -22.76 10.50 13.85
C ASP A 167 -23.35 11.52 12.86
N PHE A 168 -22.73 11.69 11.68
CA PHE A 168 -23.29 12.51 10.61
C PHE A 168 -24.45 11.85 9.87
N LEU A 169 -24.40 10.54 9.66
CA LEU A 169 -25.43 9.78 8.92
C LEU A 169 -26.70 9.52 9.74
N SER A 170 -26.60 9.55 11.07
CA SER A 170 -27.72 9.34 11.99
C SER A 170 -28.56 10.60 12.27
N GLN A 171 -28.16 11.76 11.71
CA GLN A 171 -28.92 13.02 11.72
C GLN A 171 -29.89 13.10 10.55
#